data_AF-A0A850DM84-F1
#
_entry.id   AF-A0A850DM84-F1
#
_cell.length_a   1.000
_cell.length_b   1.000
_cell.length_c   1.000
_cell.angle_alpha   90.00
_cell.angle_beta   90.00
_cell.angle_gamma   90.00
#
_symmetry.space_group_name_H-M   'P 1'
#
loop_
_entity.id
_entity.type
_entity.pdbx_description
1 polymer ?
#
loop_
_entity_poly.entity_id
_entity_poly.type
_entity_poly.pdbx_seq_one_letter_code
_entity_poly.pdbx_strand_id
1 'polypeptide(L)'
;TTSTGHAPAAASTCPHEAAELPPGASAFRGRLAPHALHLFDTATSGLLTGRSSSAIRPIDAALAELDGTTGYRRLGGNSVVATSIAASRTLAHAADLPLWQWIAEITGSTPRMPVPHFNVLNGGAHAANKLDFQEF
;
A
#
# COMPACT_ATOMS: atom_id res chain seq x y z
N THR A 1 14.60 -13.52 -8.59
CA THR A 1 14.31 -12.07 -8.63
C THR A 1 13.76 -11.62 -7.30
N THR A 2 14.07 -10.38 -6.88
CA THR A 2 13.51 -9.77 -5.68
C THR A 2 12.68 -8.56 -6.06
N SER A 3 11.45 -8.49 -5.56
CA SER A 3 10.55 -7.33 -5.73
C SER A 3 10.22 -6.76 -4.36
N THR A 4 10.08 -5.44 -4.26
CA THR A 4 9.69 -4.76 -3.02
C THR A 4 8.39 -4.00 -3.21
N GLY A 5 7.67 -3.75 -2.13
CA GLY A 5 6.51 -2.87 -2.08
C GLY A 5 6.59 -2.00 -0.83
N HIS A 6 6.10 -0.77 -0.95
CA HIS A 6 6.14 0.21 0.14
C HIS A 6 4.77 0.86 0.23
N ALA A 7 4.23 0.96 1.45
CA ALA A 7 3.04 1.75 1.71
C ALA A 7 3.45 3.18 2.12
N PRO A 8 2.86 4.21 1.50
CA PRO A 8 2.99 5.57 2.01
C PRO A 8 2.24 5.72 3.35
N ALA A 9 2.60 6.74 4.12
CA ALA A 9 1.88 7.13 5.33
C ALA A 9 1.36 8.56 5.15
N ALA A 10 0.13 8.82 5.59
CA ALA A 10 -0.52 10.13 5.47
C ALA A 10 -0.46 10.94 6.77
N ALA A 11 -0.43 12.28 6.65
CA ALA A 11 -0.57 13.20 7.78
C ALA A 11 -2.04 13.60 8.02
N SER A 12 -2.85 13.66 6.96
CA SER A 12 -4.29 13.93 7.00
C SER A 12 -5.06 12.66 6.65
N THR A 13 -5.55 11.95 7.66
CA THR A 13 -6.30 10.69 7.49
C THR A 13 -7.80 10.93 7.61
N CYS A 14 -8.59 10.25 6.77
CA CYS A 14 -10.06 10.27 6.82
C CYS A 14 -10.62 9.03 7.57
N PRO A 15 -11.71 9.15 8.35
CA PRO A 15 -12.32 8.01 9.06
C PRO A 15 -12.75 6.81 8.20
N HIS A 16 -12.89 7.01 6.89
CA HIS A 16 -13.30 5.98 5.93
C HIS A 16 -12.12 5.33 5.19
N GLU A 17 -10.88 5.76 5.44
CA GLU A 17 -9.69 5.12 4.88
C GLU A 17 -9.46 3.72 5.46
N ALA A 18 -8.73 2.90 4.71
CA ALA A 18 -8.21 1.65 5.26
C ALA A 18 -7.31 1.96 6.47
N ALA A 19 -7.46 1.20 7.54
CA ALA A 19 -6.80 1.48 8.80
C ALA A 19 -5.31 1.16 8.71
N GLU A 20 -4.44 2.15 8.93
CA GLU A 20 -3.05 1.88 9.26
C GLU A 20 -2.98 1.30 10.67
N LEU A 21 -2.21 0.22 10.87
CA LEU A 21 -1.98 -0.30 12.21
C LEU A 21 -1.19 0.73 13.03
N PRO A 22 -1.65 1.07 14.25
CA PRO A 22 -1.06 2.12 15.03
C PRO A 22 0.38 1.77 15.41
N PRO A 23 1.28 2.75 15.45
CA PRO A 23 2.61 2.51 15.97
C PRO A 23 2.55 2.35 17.51
N GLY A 24 3.55 1.68 18.08
CA GLY A 24 3.50 1.29 19.50
C GLY A 24 4.85 1.10 20.19
N ALA A 25 5.97 1.25 19.49
CA ALA A 25 7.30 1.15 20.10
C ALA A 25 7.96 2.52 20.24
N SER A 26 8.71 2.72 21.33
CA SER A 26 9.44 3.97 21.64
C SER A 26 10.45 4.38 20.56
N ALA A 27 10.96 3.41 19.80
CA ALA A 27 11.82 3.63 18.65
C ALA A 27 11.12 4.51 17.58
N PHE A 28 11.93 5.21 16.78
CA PHE A 28 11.45 6.08 15.70
C PHE A 28 10.43 7.14 16.17
N ARG A 29 10.65 7.71 17.37
CA ARG A 29 9.74 8.69 18.00
C ARG A 29 8.32 8.16 18.16
N GLY A 30 8.17 6.89 18.54
CA GLY A 30 6.85 6.29 18.72
C GLY A 30 6.18 5.87 17.41
N ARG A 31 6.89 5.86 16.26
CA ARG A 31 6.31 5.57 14.93
C ARG A 31 6.58 4.15 14.42
N LEU A 32 7.33 3.35 15.16
CA LEU A 32 7.50 1.95 14.80
C LEU A 32 6.20 1.19 15.12
N ALA A 33 5.75 0.36 14.18
CA ALA A 33 4.58 -0.52 14.32
C ALA A 33 4.99 -2.01 14.35
N PRO A 34 5.55 -2.53 15.45
CA PRO A 34 6.01 -3.93 15.54
C PRO A 34 4.90 -4.94 15.29
N HIS A 35 3.66 -4.59 15.68
CA HIS A 35 2.50 -5.45 15.46
C HIS A 35 2.23 -5.70 13.97
N ALA A 36 2.37 -4.67 13.13
CA ALA A 36 2.22 -4.81 11.68
C ALA A 36 3.29 -5.75 11.08
N LEU A 37 4.54 -5.62 11.53
CA LEU A 37 5.64 -6.50 11.13
C LEU A 37 5.38 -7.95 11.55
N HIS A 38 4.94 -8.15 12.80
CA HIS A 38 4.64 -9.48 13.32
C HIS A 38 3.51 -10.16 12.53
N LEU A 39 2.43 -9.45 12.22
CA LEU A 39 1.33 -9.98 11.42
C LEU A 39 1.76 -10.32 9.99
N PHE A 40 2.66 -9.52 9.41
CA PHE A 40 3.24 -9.82 8.12
C PHE A 40 4.04 -11.12 8.14
N ASP A 41 4.98 -11.26 9.08
CA ASP A 41 5.87 -12.43 9.18
C ASP A 41 5.13 -13.73 9.49
N THR A 42 3.99 -13.65 10.18
CA THR A 42 3.21 -14.82 10.59
C THR A 42 2.05 -15.13 9.63
N ALA A 43 1.09 -14.22 9.49
CA ALA A 43 -0.14 -14.47 8.76
C ALA A 43 0.03 -14.26 7.25
N THR A 44 0.55 -13.11 6.84
CA THR A 44 0.69 -12.76 5.41
C THR A 44 1.72 -13.65 4.72
N SER A 45 2.88 -13.84 5.34
CA SER A 45 3.93 -14.72 4.79
C SER A 45 3.44 -16.17 4.65
N GLY A 46 2.76 -16.70 5.67
CA GLY A 46 2.17 -18.05 5.63
C GLY A 46 1.10 -18.19 4.54
N LEU A 47 0.31 -17.14 4.29
CA LEU A 47 -0.68 -17.13 3.21
C LEU A 47 -0.01 -17.22 1.84
N LEU A 48 1.07 -16.47 1.60
CA LEU A 48 1.66 -16.32 0.28
C LEU A 48 2.67 -17.43 -0.06
N THR A 49 3.32 -18.00 0.94
CA THR A 49 4.36 -19.02 0.74
C THR A 49 3.77 -20.28 0.10
N GLY A 50 4.41 -20.77 -0.96
CA GLY A 50 3.98 -21.97 -1.68
C GLY A 50 2.76 -21.77 -2.58
N ARG A 51 2.19 -20.55 -2.66
CA ARG A 51 1.15 -20.23 -3.64
C ARG A 51 1.78 -19.76 -4.94
N SER A 52 1.27 -20.31 -6.05
CA SER A 52 1.52 -19.80 -7.40
C SER A 52 0.25 -19.12 -7.90
N SER A 53 0.39 -17.93 -8.46
CA SER A 53 -0.68 -17.22 -9.15
C SER A 53 -0.08 -16.49 -10.34
N SER A 54 -0.83 -16.43 -11.44
CA SER A 54 -0.51 -15.60 -12.60
C SER A 54 -1.33 -14.31 -12.63
N ALA A 55 -2.13 -14.04 -11.58
CA ALA A 55 -3.00 -12.89 -11.50
C ALA A 55 -2.95 -12.27 -10.10
N ILE A 56 -3.12 -10.94 -10.03
CA ILE A 56 -3.10 -10.22 -8.75
C ILE A 56 -4.42 -10.37 -7.97
N ARG A 57 -5.56 -10.46 -8.67
CA ARG A 57 -6.90 -10.50 -8.04
C ARG A 57 -7.07 -11.63 -7.01
N PRO A 58 -6.63 -12.88 -7.26
CA PRO A 58 -6.70 -13.94 -6.25
C PRO A 58 -5.83 -13.68 -5.02
N ILE A 59 -4.70 -12.98 -5.18
CA ILE A 59 -3.82 -12.61 -4.06
C ILE A 59 -4.50 -11.54 -3.20
N ASP A 60 -5.01 -10.48 -3.82
CA ASP A 60 -5.72 -9.41 -3.09
C ASP A 60 -6.99 -9.93 -2.41
N ALA A 61 -7.72 -10.84 -3.06
CA ALA A 61 -8.88 -11.50 -2.47
C ALA A 61 -8.50 -12.36 -1.25
N ALA A 62 -7.40 -13.13 -1.35
CA ALA A 62 -6.91 -13.92 -0.23
C ALA A 62 -6.43 -13.04 0.94
N LEU A 63 -5.85 -11.86 0.66
CA LEU A 63 -5.50 -10.88 1.70
C LEU A 63 -6.75 -10.29 2.36
N ALA A 64 -7.79 -9.97 1.58
CA ALA A 64 -9.06 -9.47 2.10
C ALA A 64 -9.78 -10.52 2.96
N GLU A 65 -9.79 -11.78 2.54
CA GLU A 65 -10.33 -12.90 3.30
C GLU A 65 -9.51 -13.15 4.58
N LEU A 66 -8.18 -13.14 4.47
CA LEU A 66 -7.28 -13.27 5.62
C LEU A 66 -7.46 -12.13 6.62
N ASP A 67 -7.80 -10.92 6.19
CA ASP A 67 -8.12 -9.82 7.09
C ASP A 67 -9.53 -9.97 7.70
N GLY A 68 -10.54 -10.23 6.88
CA GLY A 68 -11.92 -10.47 7.32
C GLY A 68 -12.64 -9.26 7.93
N THR A 69 -12.06 -8.06 7.89
CA THR A 69 -12.67 -6.83 8.41
C THR A 69 -12.85 -5.77 7.33
N THR A 70 -13.83 -4.88 7.53
CA THR A 70 -13.95 -3.68 6.69
C THR A 70 -12.77 -2.75 6.92
N GLY A 71 -12.06 -2.40 5.84
CA GLY A 71 -10.96 -1.43 5.88
C GLY A 71 -9.65 -1.99 6.42
N TYR A 72 -9.43 -3.31 6.37
CA TYR A 72 -8.16 -3.95 6.72
C TYR A 72 -7.68 -3.68 8.17
N ARG A 73 -8.61 -3.65 9.14
CA ARG A 73 -8.32 -3.30 10.54
C ARG A 73 -7.52 -4.35 11.27
N ARG A 74 -7.49 -5.61 10.78
CA ARG A 74 -6.73 -6.69 11.43
C ARG A 74 -5.28 -6.73 10.94
N LEU A 75 -5.06 -6.75 9.62
CA LEU A 75 -3.73 -6.83 9.00
C LEU A 75 -3.06 -5.46 8.83
N GLY A 76 -3.85 -4.39 8.79
CA GLY A 76 -3.41 -3.04 8.45
C GLY A 76 -3.42 -2.81 6.94
N GLY A 77 -4.09 -1.73 6.53
CA GLY A 77 -4.11 -1.27 5.14
C GLY A 77 -2.71 -1.01 4.59
N ASN A 78 -1.79 -0.50 5.43
CA ASN A 78 -0.38 -0.33 5.09
C ASN A 78 0.30 -1.67 4.73
N SER A 79 0.11 -2.72 5.54
CA SER A 79 0.67 -4.05 5.26
C SER A 79 0.09 -4.65 3.99
N VAL A 80 -1.22 -4.52 3.79
CA VAL A 80 -1.93 -5.07 2.62
C VAL A 80 -1.48 -4.37 1.34
N VAL A 81 -1.41 -3.04 1.33
CA VAL A 81 -0.96 -2.25 0.17
C VAL A 81 0.49 -2.58 -0.19
N ALA A 82 1.39 -2.62 0.79
CA ALA A 82 2.80 -2.97 0.53
C ALA A 82 2.93 -4.37 -0.10
N THR A 83 2.14 -5.33 0.40
CA THR A 83 2.11 -6.71 -0.10
C THR A 83 1.58 -6.77 -1.54
N SER A 84 0.46 -6.10 -1.82
CA SER A 84 -0.17 -6.08 -3.15
C SER A 84 0.75 -5.43 -4.21
N ILE A 85 1.50 -4.38 -3.84
CA ILE A 85 2.50 -3.75 -4.71
C ILE A 85 3.66 -4.72 -5.01
N ALA A 86 4.19 -5.40 -3.99
CA ALA A 86 5.29 -6.35 -4.14
C ALA A 86 4.88 -7.54 -5.02
N ALA A 87 3.66 -8.05 -4.82
CA ALA A 87 3.07 -9.12 -5.64
C ALA A 87 2.88 -8.67 -7.09
N SER A 88 2.32 -7.48 -7.33
CA SER A 88 2.13 -6.93 -8.68
C SER A 88 3.45 -6.77 -9.43
N ARG A 89 4.51 -6.30 -8.77
CA ARG A 89 5.85 -6.21 -9.35
C ARG A 89 6.44 -7.57 -9.69
N THR A 90 6.23 -8.56 -8.83
CA THR A 90 6.68 -9.93 -9.07
C THR A 90 5.96 -10.56 -10.24
N LEU A 91 4.64 -10.38 -10.34
CA LEU A 91 3.83 -10.90 -11.45
C LEU A 91 4.18 -10.21 -12.77
N ALA A 92 4.36 -8.88 -12.78
CA ALA A 92 4.82 -8.15 -13.95
C ALA A 92 6.18 -8.68 -14.44
N HIS A 93 7.13 -8.89 -13.53
CA HIS A 93 8.42 -9.48 -13.86
C HIS A 93 8.30 -10.91 -14.39
N ALA A 94 7.45 -11.75 -13.79
CA ALA A 94 7.22 -13.12 -14.26
C ALA A 94 6.57 -13.18 -15.65
N ALA A 95 5.80 -12.14 -16.02
CA ALA A 95 5.19 -11.98 -17.34
C ALA A 95 6.12 -11.29 -18.35
N ASP A 96 7.35 -10.92 -17.98
CA ASP A 96 8.28 -10.11 -18.78
C ASP A 96 7.69 -8.76 -19.24
N LEU A 97 6.87 -8.17 -18.36
CA LEU A 97 6.20 -6.89 -18.60
C LEU A 97 6.74 -5.80 -17.67
N PRO A 98 6.89 -4.55 -18.16
CA PRO A 98 7.06 -3.42 -17.26
C PRO A 98 5.80 -3.22 -16.42
N LEU A 99 5.96 -2.78 -15.17
CA LEU A 99 4.85 -2.67 -14.20
C LEU A 99 3.67 -1.82 -14.72
N TRP A 100 3.94 -0.73 -15.46
CA TRP A 100 2.88 0.12 -16.01
C TRP A 100 2.00 -0.64 -17.01
N GLN A 101 2.59 -1.55 -17.79
CA GLN A 101 1.86 -2.34 -18.78
C GLN A 101 1.05 -3.44 -18.09
N TRP A 102 1.66 -4.11 -17.12
CA TRP A 102 0.96 -5.05 -16.24
C TRP A 102 -0.28 -4.39 -15.61
N ILE A 103 -0.14 -3.19 -15.04
CA ILE A 103 -1.25 -2.44 -14.44
C ILE A 103 -2.34 -2.12 -15.48
N ALA A 104 -1.94 -1.69 -16.68
CA ALA A 104 -2.88 -1.40 -17.76
C ALA A 104 -3.68 -2.64 -18.17
N GLU A 105 -3.03 -3.79 -18.30
CA GLU A 105 -3.66 -5.07 -18.65
C GLU A 105 -4.63 -5.55 -17.55
N ILE A 106 -4.24 -5.52 -16.28
CA ILE A 106 -5.13 -5.98 -15.19
C ILE A 106 -6.34 -5.07 -14.99
N THR A 107 -6.22 -3.77 -15.31
CA THR A 107 -7.30 -2.78 -15.14
C THR A 107 -8.13 -2.58 -16.41
N GLY A 108 -7.66 -3.05 -17.56
CA GLY A 108 -8.28 -2.76 -18.87
C GLY A 108 -8.09 -1.30 -19.30
N SER A 109 -7.10 -0.60 -18.75
CA SER A 109 -6.86 0.82 -19.03
C SER A 109 -5.98 1.01 -20.26
N THR A 110 -6.23 2.09 -21.03
CA THR A 110 -5.29 2.53 -22.07
C THR A 110 -4.20 3.41 -21.44
N PRO A 111 -2.91 3.04 -21.52
CA PRO A 111 -1.82 3.82 -20.95
C PRO A 111 -1.76 5.24 -21.55
N ARG A 112 -1.61 6.25 -20.68
CA ARG A 112 -1.39 7.65 -21.08
C ARG A 112 -0.45 8.31 -20.08
N MET A 113 0.36 9.26 -20.56
CA MET A 113 1.16 10.11 -19.68
C MET A 113 0.23 11.13 -19.00
N PRO A 114 0.20 11.20 -17.65
CA PRO A 114 -0.60 12.19 -16.95
C PRO A 114 0.05 13.58 -17.07
N VAL A 115 -0.77 14.63 -17.01
CA VAL A 115 -0.26 15.99 -16.78
C VAL A 115 0.19 16.07 -15.32
N PRO A 116 1.44 16.44 -15.05
CA PRO A 116 1.90 16.58 -13.67
C PRO A 116 1.26 17.81 -13.01
N HIS A 117 0.58 17.61 -11.89
CA HIS A 117 0.19 18.68 -10.99
C HIS A 117 1.23 18.78 -9.88
N PHE A 118 2.03 19.83 -9.94
CA PHE A 118 3.07 20.08 -8.94
C PHE A 118 2.51 20.90 -7.81
N ASN A 119 2.59 20.37 -6.58
CA ASN A 119 2.36 21.17 -5.38
C ASN A 119 3.54 22.15 -5.21
N VAL A 120 3.27 23.44 -5.38
CA VAL A 120 4.28 24.51 -5.32
C VAL A 120 4.20 25.32 -4.03
N LEU A 121 3.07 25.25 -3.31
CA LEU A 121 2.88 25.95 -2.05
C LEU A 121 2.07 25.08 -1.08
N ASN A 122 2.62 24.90 0.13
CA ASN A 122 1.98 24.16 1.20
C ASN A 122 1.31 25.08 2.23
N GLY A 123 0.15 24.67 2.71
CA GLY A 123 -0.53 25.20 3.89
C GLY A 123 -1.17 24.09 4.72
N GLY A 124 -2.13 24.44 5.57
CA GLY A 124 -2.86 23.50 6.42
C GLY A 124 -1.94 22.60 7.26
N ALA A 125 -2.24 21.30 7.31
CA ALA A 125 -1.43 20.33 8.04
C ALA A 125 -0.01 20.12 7.46
N HIS A 126 0.26 20.60 6.25
CA HIS A 126 1.55 20.43 5.55
C HIS A 126 2.53 21.57 5.84
N ALA A 127 2.12 22.68 6.46
CA ALA A 127 3.02 23.78 6.78
C ALA A 127 2.65 24.51 8.08
N ALA A 128 3.66 24.94 8.83
CA ALA A 128 3.49 25.78 10.02
C ALA A 128 3.32 27.26 9.63
N ASN A 129 2.29 27.58 8.85
CA ASN A 129 1.94 28.93 8.42
C ASN A 129 0.45 29.23 8.63
N LYS A 130 0.00 30.44 8.26
CA LYS A 130 -1.40 30.87 8.41
C LYS A 130 -2.29 30.52 7.21
N LEU A 131 -1.79 29.71 6.27
CA LEU A 131 -2.52 29.39 5.06
C LEU A 131 -3.41 28.18 5.31
N ASP A 132 -4.73 28.35 5.23
CA ASP A 132 -5.67 27.28 5.58
C ASP A 132 -5.72 26.15 4.53
N PHE A 133 -5.53 26.49 3.25
CA PHE A 133 -5.53 25.52 2.15
C PHE A 133 -4.25 24.67 2.14
N GLN A 134 -4.40 23.36 1.93
CA GLN A 134 -3.32 22.38 2.12
C GLN A 134 -2.28 22.39 0.98
N GLU A 135 -2.71 22.48 -0.28
CA GLU A 135 -1.84 22.39 -1.46
C GLU A 135 -2.34 23.35 -2.56
N PHE A 136 -1.41 23.93 -3.32
CA PHE A 136 -1.65 24.75 -4.50
C PHE A 136 -0.79 24.27 -5.67
#